data_AF-A0A1S2LR27-F1
#
_entry.id   AF-A0A1S2LR27-F1
#
_cell.length_a   1.000
_cell.length_b   1.000
_cell.length_c   1.000
_cell.angle_alpha   90.00
_cell.angle_beta   90.00
_cell.angle_gamma   90.00
#
_symmetry.space_group_name_H-M   'P 1'
#
loop_
_entity.id
_entity.type
_entity.pdbx_description
1 polymer ?
#
loop_
_entity_poly.entity_id
_entity_poly.type
_entity_poly.pdbx_seq_one_letter_code
_entity_poly.pdbx_strand_id
1 'polypeptide(L)'
;MKKRIAFLVIGYLCLKQSNNLFPKIEGLSSDFIINKLVFNPFQWLGSVLLFIIGFLFIARVIKSVAETIIKKSTTYQQLGWISVIILVFLLIGFESLWLAIGSGIVSLFYGLMDANVTKRNRYYQS
;
A
#
# COMPACT_ATOMS: atom_id res chain seq x y z
N MET A 1 17.40 0.77 -8.56
CA MET A 1 16.14 0.67 -9.34
C MET A 1 15.48 -0.70 -9.18
N LYS A 2 16.17 -1.83 -9.44
CA LYS A 2 15.60 -3.20 -9.32
C LYS A 2 14.83 -3.47 -8.02
N LYS A 3 15.35 -3.03 -6.86
CA LYS A 3 14.70 -3.19 -5.55
C LYS A 3 13.34 -2.50 -5.44
N ARG A 4 13.14 -1.33 -6.08
CA ARG A 4 11.87 -0.58 -6.03
C ARG A 4 10.77 -1.31 -6.82
N ILE A 5 11.13 -1.86 -7.98
CA ILE A 5 10.22 -2.67 -8.81
C ILE A 5 9.80 -3.92 -8.04
N ALA A 6 10.75 -4.63 -7.42
CA ALA A 6 10.44 -5.81 -6.62
C ALA A 6 9.45 -5.49 -5.48
N PHE A 7 9.64 -4.38 -4.76
CA PHE A 7 8.70 -3.95 -3.72
C PHE A 7 7.31 -3.56 -4.27
N LEU A 8 7.23 -2.91 -5.43
CA LEU A 8 5.94 -2.63 -6.06
C LEU A 8 5.21 -3.91 -6.50
N VAL A 9 5.94 -4.86 -7.09
CA VAL A 9 5.37 -6.13 -7.53
C VAL A 9 4.89 -6.95 -6.34
N ILE A 10 5.71 -7.07 -5.29
CA ILE A 10 5.33 -7.77 -4.06
C ILE A 10 4.14 -7.06 -3.39
N GLY A 11 4.17 -5.74 -3.30
CA GLY A 11 3.07 -4.94 -2.75
C GLY A 11 1.77 -5.17 -3.50
N TYR A 12 1.80 -5.12 -4.84
CA TYR A 12 0.66 -5.40 -5.70
C TYR A 12 0.13 -6.83 -5.51
N LEU A 13 1.01 -7.84 -5.52
CA LEU A 13 0.61 -9.24 -5.35
C LEU A 13 -0.02 -9.50 -3.97
N CYS A 14 0.54 -8.90 -2.91
CA CYS A 14 -0.02 -8.98 -1.57
C CYS A 14 -1.40 -8.33 -1.47
N LEU A 15 -1.59 -7.14 -2.06
CA LEU A 15 -2.89 -6.47 -2.08
C LEU A 15 -3.92 -7.24 -2.93
N LYS A 16 -3.49 -7.81 -4.06
CA LYS A 16 -4.32 -8.68 -4.89
C LYS A 16 -4.77 -9.93 -4.14
N GLN A 17 -3.86 -10.61 -3.45
CA GLN A 17 -4.21 -11.79 -2.67
C GLN A 17 -5.07 -11.43 -1.45
N SER A 18 -4.78 -10.31 -0.79
CA SER A 18 -5.64 -9.78 0.27
C SER A 18 -7.08 -9.61 -0.24
N ASN A 19 -7.27 -9.01 -1.43
CA ASN A 19 -8.59 -8.86 -2.04
C ASN A 19 -9.29 -10.20 -2.32
N ASN A 20 -8.55 -11.21 -2.77
CA ASN A 20 -9.09 -12.54 -3.03
C ASN A 20 -9.48 -13.29 -1.75
N LEU A 21 -8.73 -13.09 -0.65
CA LEU A 21 -9.01 -13.69 0.65
C LEU A 21 -10.08 -12.92 1.43
N PHE A 22 -10.34 -11.65 1.10
CA PHE A 22 -11.43 -10.91 1.73
C PHE A 22 -12.76 -11.59 1.41
N PRO A 23 -13.54 -12.00 2.43
CA PRO A 23 -14.81 -12.65 2.17
C PRO A 23 -15.73 -11.67 1.45
N LYS A 24 -16.11 -12.01 0.21
CA LYS A 24 -17.11 -11.26 -0.53
C LYS A 24 -18.44 -11.32 0.22
N ILE A 25 -18.99 -10.15 0.52
CA ILE A 25 -20.29 -10.01 1.16
C ILE A 25 -21.32 -10.13 0.04
N GLU A 26 -21.90 -11.32 -0.15
CA GLU A 26 -22.91 -11.59 -1.18
C GLU A 26 -24.32 -11.13 -0.78
N GLY A 27 -24.42 -10.29 0.24
CA GLY A 27 -25.66 -9.68 0.70
C GLY A 27 -25.44 -8.90 1.99
N LEU A 28 -26.03 -7.71 2.11
CA LEU A 28 -25.98 -6.86 3.31
C LEU A 28 -26.93 -7.39 4.40
N SER A 29 -26.83 -8.68 4.74
CA SER A 29 -27.47 -9.22 5.94
C SER A 29 -26.45 -9.25 7.07
N SER A 30 -26.77 -8.60 8.20
CA SER A 30 -25.94 -8.56 9.41
C SER A 30 -25.60 -9.95 9.92
N ASP A 31 -26.51 -10.92 9.78
CA ASP A 31 -26.30 -12.31 10.21
C ASP A 31 -25.24 -13.02 9.37
N PHE A 32 -25.14 -12.67 8.09
CA PHE A 32 -24.15 -13.25 7.18
C PHE A 32 -22.74 -12.73 7.47
N ILE A 33 -22.63 -11.46 7.88
CA ILE A 33 -21.37 -10.85 8.28
C ILE A 33 -20.86 -11.51 9.56
N ILE A 34 -21.72 -11.65 10.58
CA ILE A 34 -21.36 -12.28 11.86
C ILE A 34 -20.95 -13.74 11.64
N ASN A 35 -21.71 -14.51 10.85
CA ASN A 35 -21.35 -15.90 10.55
C ASN A 35 -20.01 -15.99 9.80
N LYS A 36 -19.76 -15.19 8.76
CA LYS A 36 -18.45 -15.23 8.09
C LYS A 36 -17.31 -14.77 8.99
N LEU A 37 -17.54 -13.85 9.92
CA LEU A 37 -16.54 -13.37 10.86
C LEU A 37 -16.16 -14.45 11.90
N VAL A 38 -17.15 -15.17 12.41
CA VAL A 38 -16.97 -16.22 13.42
C VAL A 38 -16.42 -17.52 12.82
N PHE A 39 -16.86 -17.88 11.60
CA PHE A 39 -16.50 -19.17 11.00
C PHE A 39 -15.23 -19.14 10.13
N ASN A 40 -14.78 -17.97 9.67
CA ASN A 40 -13.54 -17.84 8.87
C ASN A 40 -12.54 -16.80 9.43
N PRO A 41 -12.20 -16.84 10.74
CA PRO A 41 -11.31 -15.85 11.35
C PRO A 41 -9.90 -15.86 10.75
N PHE A 42 -9.40 -17.02 10.33
CA PHE A 42 -8.08 -17.16 9.72
C PHE A 42 -7.99 -16.53 8.32
N GLN A 43 -9.07 -16.57 7.53
CA GLN A 43 -9.10 -15.93 6.22
C GLN A 43 -9.11 -14.40 6.37
N TRP A 44 -9.89 -13.90 7.33
CA TRP A 44 -9.91 -12.48 7.70
C TRP A 44 -8.56 -12.00 8.22
N LEU A 45 -7.94 -12.74 9.14
CA LEU A 45 -6.62 -12.41 9.65
C LEU A 45 -5.57 -12.42 8.53
N GLY A 46 -5.60 -13.44 7.66
CA GLY A 46 -4.71 -13.55 6.51
C GLY A 46 -4.88 -12.41 5.50
N SER A 47 -6.11 -12.02 5.18
CA SER A 47 -6.38 -10.91 4.26
C SER A 47 -5.88 -9.59 4.85
N VAL A 48 -6.07 -9.35 6.14
CA VAL A 48 -5.58 -8.15 6.84
C VAL A 48 -4.06 -8.14 6.91
N LEU A 49 -3.41 -9.25 7.26
CA LEU A 49 -1.95 -9.33 7.28
C LEU A 49 -1.34 -9.08 5.90
N LEU A 50 -1.89 -9.69 4.85
CA LEU A 50 -1.46 -9.46 3.47
C LEU A 50 -1.71 -8.02 3.03
N PHE A 51 -2.83 -7.41 3.45
CA PHE A 51 -3.10 -6.00 3.22
C PHE A 51 -2.01 -5.13 3.85
N ILE A 52 -1.68 -5.39 5.12
CA ILE A 52 -0.67 -4.64 5.87
C ILE A 52 0.69 -4.73 5.19
N ILE A 53 1.12 -5.96 4.88
CA ILE A 53 2.39 -6.21 4.20
C ILE A 53 2.40 -5.51 2.83
N GLY A 54 1.32 -5.63 2.07
CA GLY A 54 1.19 -5.06 0.73
C GLY A 54 1.33 -3.54 0.73
N PHE A 55 0.60 -2.84 1.61
CA PHE A 55 0.69 -1.39 1.69
C PHE A 55 2.06 -0.95 2.25
N LEU A 56 2.67 -1.67 3.21
CA LEU A 56 3.99 -1.31 3.76
C LEU A 56 5.08 -1.33 2.69
N PHE A 57 5.04 -2.30 1.78
CA PHE A 57 5.97 -2.36 0.66
C PHE A 57 5.81 -1.18 -0.30
N ILE A 58 4.57 -0.77 -0.60
CA ILE A 58 4.30 0.40 -1.44
C ILE A 58 4.70 1.70 -0.69
N ALA A 59 4.38 1.82 0.59
CA ALA A 59 4.79 2.93 1.45
C ALA A 59 6.31 3.11 1.47
N ARG A 60 7.07 2.02 1.50
CA ARG A 60 8.54 2.05 1.42
C ARG A 60 9.05 2.60 0.08
N VAL A 61 8.35 2.30 -1.01
CA VAL A 61 8.67 2.87 -2.34
C VAL A 61 8.34 4.36 -2.36
N ILE A 62 7.19 4.77 -1.83
CA ILE A 62 6.79 6.17 -1.69
C ILE A 62 7.82 6.95 -0.86
N LYS A 63 8.24 6.43 0.30
CA LYS A 63 9.32 7.01 1.11
C LYS A 63 10.60 7.20 0.29
N SER A 64 11.01 6.17 -0.44
CA SER A 64 12.23 6.23 -1.26
C SER A 64 12.14 7.28 -2.36
N VAL A 65 10.98 7.41 -3.02
CA VAL A 65 10.73 8.44 -4.04
C VAL A 65 10.73 9.83 -3.41
N ALA A 66 9.99 10.03 -2.31
CA ALA A 66 9.92 11.30 -1.58
C ALA A 66 11.30 11.76 -1.10
N GLU A 67 12.09 10.87 -0.47
CA GLU A 67 13.46 11.18 -0.06
C GLU A 67 14.38 11.55 -1.24
N THR A 68 14.15 10.96 -2.41
CA THR A 68 14.97 11.24 -3.60
C THR A 68 14.61 12.60 -4.20
N ILE A 69 13.31 12.94 -4.26
CA ILE A 69 12.83 14.26 -4.70
C ILE A 69 13.41 15.36 -3.82
N ILE A 70 13.43 15.13 -2.50
CA ILE A 70 13.92 16.12 -1.53
C ILE A 70 15.46 16.26 -1.58
N LYS A 71 16.20 15.18 -1.85
CA LYS A 71 17.69 15.20 -1.84
C LYS A 71 18.35 15.49 -3.20
N LYS A 72 17.66 15.31 -4.34
CA LYS A 72 18.24 15.48 -5.69
C LYS A 72 17.26 16.18 -6.63
N SER A 73 17.77 17.05 -7.50
CA SER A 73 16.95 17.84 -8.45
C SER A 73 16.50 17.10 -9.72
N THR A 74 16.68 15.78 -9.83
CA THR A 74 16.21 15.01 -11.00
C THR A 74 14.72 14.69 -10.92
N THR A 75 13.90 15.74 -10.93
CA THR A 75 12.44 15.71 -10.80
C THR A 75 11.77 14.85 -11.87
N TYR A 76 12.26 14.88 -13.12
CA TYR A 76 11.68 14.14 -14.24
C TYR A 76 11.67 12.62 -14.05
N GLN A 77 12.74 12.03 -13.49
CA GLN A 77 12.79 10.59 -13.25
C GLN A 77 11.86 10.17 -12.11
N GLN A 78 11.63 11.03 -11.13
CA GLN A 78 10.73 10.73 -10.01
C GLN A 78 9.26 10.87 -10.40
N LEU A 79 8.92 11.79 -11.32
CA LEU A 79 7.58 11.87 -11.92
C LEU A 79 7.18 10.55 -12.60
N GLY A 80 8.14 9.90 -13.29
CA GLY A 80 7.91 8.55 -13.84
C GLY A 80 7.55 7.53 -12.76
N TRP A 81 8.22 7.55 -11.60
CA TRP A 81 7.90 6.66 -10.49
C TRP A 81 6.54 6.96 -9.86
N ILE A 82 6.16 8.24 -9.73
CA ILE A 82 4.84 8.64 -9.26
C ILE A 82 3.76 8.09 -10.20
N SER A 83 3.95 8.22 -11.51
CA SER A 83 3.05 7.65 -12.52
C SER A 83 2.91 6.13 -12.39
N VAL A 84 4.02 5.41 -12.18
CA VAL A 84 3.98 3.95 -11.95
C VAL A 84 3.23 3.59 -10.67
N ILE A 85 3.41 4.34 -9.58
CA ILE A 85 2.67 4.12 -8.32
C ILE A 85 1.17 4.34 -8.54
N ILE A 86 0.79 5.42 -9.24
CA ILE A 86 -0.60 5.70 -9.59
C ILE A 86 -1.18 4.58 -10.45
N LEU A 87 -0.43 4.09 -11.44
CA LEU A 87 -0.83 2.97 -12.29
C LEU A 87 -1.13 1.71 -11.45
N VAL A 88 -0.29 1.39 -10.46
CA VAL A 88 -0.51 0.25 -9.55
C VAL A 88 -1.81 0.41 -8.77
N PHE A 89 -2.08 1.58 -8.20
CA PHE A 89 -3.35 1.84 -7.52
C PHE A 89 -4.55 1.80 -8.45
N LEU A 90 -4.40 2.27 -9.70
CA LEU A 90 -5.44 2.23 -10.71
C LEU A 90 -5.77 0.78 -11.11
N LEU A 91 -4.76 -0.08 -11.28
CA LEU A 91 -4.95 -1.51 -11.53
C LEU A 91 -5.67 -2.21 -10.37
N ILE A 92 -5.33 -1.88 -9.13
CA ILE A 92 -6.04 -2.40 -7.95
C ILE A 92 -7.46 -1.84 -7.89
N GLY A 93 -7.66 -0.58 -8.29
CA GLY A 93 -8.97 0.10 -8.30
C GLY A 93 -9.99 -0.57 -9.21
N PHE A 94 -9.54 -1.17 -10.33
CA PHE A 94 -10.41 -1.99 -11.18
C PHE A 94 -10.87 -3.28 -10.51
N GLU A 95 -10.10 -3.84 -9.58
CA GLU A 95 -10.50 -5.05 -8.83
C GLU A 95 -11.32 -4.70 -7.57
N SER A 96 -10.91 -3.68 -6.82
CA SER A 96 -11.59 -3.23 -5.61
C SER A 96 -11.24 -1.77 -5.29
N LEU A 97 -12.19 -0.87 -5.58
CA LEU A 97 -12.03 0.57 -5.36
C LEU A 97 -11.80 0.91 -3.88
N TRP A 98 -12.48 0.23 -2.97
CA TRP A 98 -12.31 0.41 -1.52
C TRP A 98 -10.90 0.06 -1.06
N LEU A 99 -10.35 -1.05 -1.57
CA LEU A 99 -9.02 -1.50 -1.21
C LEU A 99 -7.95 -0.58 -1.79
N ALA A 100 -8.15 -0.08 -3.02
CA ALA A 100 -7.25 0.90 -3.64
C ALA A 100 -7.23 2.23 -2.86
N ILE A 101 -8.39 2.76 -2.47
CA ILE A 101 -8.47 3.99 -1.67
C ILE A 101 -7.84 3.78 -0.29
N GLY A 102 -8.23 2.71 0.41
CA GLY A 102 -7.72 2.41 1.75
C GLY A 102 -6.20 2.22 1.76
N SER A 103 -5.69 1.36 0.88
CA SER A 103 -4.24 1.14 0.76
C SER A 103 -3.49 2.38 0.26
N GLY A 104 -4.09 3.17 -0.63
CA GLY A 104 -3.52 4.41 -1.15
C GLY A 104 -3.32 5.46 -0.07
N ILE A 105 -4.36 5.75 0.70
CA ILE A 105 -4.31 6.71 1.81
C ILE A 105 -3.26 6.25 2.83
N VAL A 106 -3.35 5.01 3.31
CA VAL A 106 -2.42 4.51 4.34
C VAL A 106 -0.98 4.50 3.83
N SER A 107 -0.74 4.08 2.58
CA SER A 107 0.61 4.04 2.01
C SER A 107 1.22 5.44 1.83
N LEU A 108 0.41 6.42 1.41
CA LEU A 108 0.85 7.80 1.25
C LEU A 108 1.17 8.43 2.61
N PHE A 109 0.25 8.34 3.56
CA PHE A 109 0.44 8.90 4.91
C PHE A 109 1.66 8.27 5.59
N TYR A 110 1.76 6.95 5.59
CA TYR A 110 2.86 6.25 6.24
C TYR A 110 4.20 6.50 5.53
N GLY A 111 4.22 6.44 4.20
CA GLY A 111 5.44 6.67 3.40
C GLY A 111 5.98 8.09 3.54
N LEU A 112 5.10 9.11 3.58
CA LEU A 112 5.48 10.51 3.76
C LEU A 112 5.90 10.82 5.21
N MET A 113 5.17 10.28 6.21
CA MET A 113 5.51 10.45 7.62
C MET A 113 6.91 9.92 7.92
N ASP A 114 7.23 8.72 7.44
CA ASP A 114 8.52 8.09 7.66
C ASP A 114 9.67 8.82 6.89
N ALA A 115 9.37 9.40 5.73
CA ALA A 115 10.31 10.29 5.04
C ALA A 115 10.62 11.57 5.84
N ASN A 116 9.61 12.18 6.46
CA ASN A 116 9.75 13.40 7.27
C ASN A 116 10.50 13.15 8.59
N VAL A 117 10.26 12.03 9.27
CA VAL A 117 11.01 11.65 10.49
C VAL A 117 12.50 11.53 10.19
N THR A 118 12.83 10.89 9.07
CA THR A 118 14.23 10.71 8.63
C THR A 118 14.91 12.06 8.32
N LYS A 119 14.16 13.06 7.83
CA LYS A 119 14.65 14.43 7.62
C LYS A 119 15.00 15.10 8.96
N ARG A 120 14.12 15.00 9.95
CA ARG A 120 14.29 15.65 11.26
C ARG A 120 15.57 15.15 11.95
N ASN A 121 15.82 13.84 11.95
CA ASN A 121 17.02 13.27 12.57
C ASN A 121 18.34 13.73 11.94
N ARG A 122 18.38 14.01 10.63
CA ARG A 122 19.61 14.53 9.99
C ARG A 122 19.91 15.98 10.36
N TYR A 123 18.89 16.79 10.62
CA TYR A 123 19.05 18.19 11.00
C TYR A 123 19.56 18.36 12.43
N TYR A 124 19.36 17.36 13.30
CA TYR A 124 19.90 17.34 14.68
C TYR A 124 21.29 16.70 14.78
N GLN A 125 21.80 16.09 13.70
CA GLN A 125 23.14 15.48 13.64
C GLN A 125 24.15 16.33 12.84
N SER A 126 23.74 17.51 12.36
CA SER A 126 24.59 18.53 11.74
C SER A 126 24.76 19.70 12.69
#